data_AF-A0A4D7DTF3-F1
#
_entry.id   AF-A0A4D7DTF3-F1
#
_cell.length_a   1.000
_cell.length_b   1.000
_cell.length_c   1.000
_cell.angle_alpha   90.00
_cell.angle_beta   90.00
_cell.angle_gamma   90.00
#
_symmetry.space_group_name_H-M   'P 1'
#
loop_
_entity.id
_entity.type
_entity.pdbx_description
1 polymer ?
#
loop_
_entity_poly.entity_id
_entity_poly.type
_entity_poly.pdbx_seq_one_letter_code
_entity_poly.pdbx_strand_id
1 'polypeptide(L)'
;MAHSAKSRHVQDHQPDARDRLIVALYAQLKAERETREAMEWVARHGGLSPDVLEAMASDPVPVFSQEDVVAVERIIDREQTKSGNSRGS
;
A
#
# COMPACT_ATOMS: atom_id res chain seq x y z
N MET A 1 -45.03 21.98 -14.68
CA MET A 1 -44.13 20.83 -14.91
C MET A 1 -42.76 21.22 -14.38
N ALA A 2 -42.38 20.70 -13.20
CA ALA A 2 -41.10 21.01 -12.57
C ALA A 2 -40.27 19.73 -12.49
N HIS A 3 -39.15 19.74 -13.21
CA HIS A 3 -38.13 18.71 -13.18
C HIS A 3 -37.44 18.76 -11.81
N SER A 4 -37.61 17.72 -11.00
CA SER A 4 -36.71 17.49 -9.87
C SER A 4 -35.76 16.37 -10.27
N ALA A 5 -34.62 16.77 -10.85
CA ALA A 5 -33.49 15.90 -11.05
C ALA A 5 -33.11 15.32 -9.68
N LYS A 6 -33.33 14.02 -9.50
CA LYS A 6 -32.91 13.29 -8.31
C LYS A 6 -31.38 13.26 -8.35
N SER A 7 -30.76 14.20 -7.65
CA SER A 7 -29.32 14.23 -7.43
C SER A 7 -28.94 12.88 -6.84
N ARG A 8 -28.29 12.03 -7.65
CA ARG A 8 -27.65 10.81 -7.18
C ARG A 8 -26.60 11.28 -6.20
N HIS A 9 -26.88 11.12 -4.92
CA HIS A 9 -25.88 11.18 -3.88
C HIS A 9 -24.82 10.15 -4.28
N VAL A 10 -23.71 10.61 -4.86
CA VAL A 10 -22.48 9.84 -4.88
C VAL A 10 -22.17 9.72 -3.39
N GLN A 11 -22.56 8.59 -2.80
CA GLN A 11 -22.14 8.27 -1.45
C GLN A 11 -20.62 8.22 -1.54
N ASP A 12 -19.95 9.19 -0.91
CA ASP A 12 -18.52 9.14 -0.65
C ASP A 12 -18.26 7.86 0.14
N HIS A 13 -17.98 6.78 -0.58
CA HIS A 13 -17.57 5.51 0.00
C HIS A 13 -16.16 5.74 0.51
N GLN A 14 -16.08 6.15 1.77
CA GLN A 14 -14.81 6.29 2.46
C GLN A 14 -14.13 4.91 2.42
N PRO A 15 -12.90 4.81 1.89
CA PRO A 15 -12.25 3.53 1.63
C PRO A 15 -12.14 2.75 2.94
N ASP A 16 -12.60 1.50 2.90
CA ASP A 16 -12.54 0.63 4.07
C ASP A 16 -11.08 0.22 4.36
N ALA A 17 -10.85 -0.58 5.40
CA ALA A 17 -9.49 -0.92 5.78
C ALA A 17 -8.80 -1.84 4.75
N ARG A 18 -9.55 -2.66 4.01
CA ARG A 18 -9.05 -3.43 2.87
C ARG A 18 -8.64 -2.53 1.70
N ASP A 19 -9.49 -1.58 1.31
CA ASP A 19 -9.18 -0.64 0.23
C ASP A 19 -7.90 0.15 0.54
N ARG A 20 -7.75 0.58 1.81
CA ARG A 20 -6.55 1.26 2.27
C ARG A 20 -5.31 0.37 2.24
N LEU A 21 -5.43 -0.90 2.63
CA LEU A 21 -4.33 -1.87 2.55
C LEU A 21 -3.90 -2.10 1.10
N ILE A 22 -4.84 -2.25 0.16
CA ILE A 22 -4.54 -2.42 -1.27
C ILE A 22 -3.75 -1.22 -1.81
N VAL A 23 -4.17 0.00 -1.46
CA VAL A 23 -3.47 1.23 -1.88
C VAL A 23 -2.06 1.29 -1.27
N ALA A 24 -1.91 0.95 0.02
CA ALA A 24 -0.60 0.93 0.68
C ALA A 24 0.36 -0.09 0.04
N LEU A 25 -0.11 -1.30 -0.24
CA LEU A 25 0.68 -2.34 -0.90
C LEU A 25 1.06 -1.95 -2.33
N TYR A 26 0.14 -1.33 -3.08
CA TYR A 26 0.45 -0.81 -4.40
C TYR A 26 1.54 0.28 -4.35
N ALA A 27 1.41 1.23 -3.43
CA ALA A 27 2.40 2.29 -3.25
C ALA A 27 3.79 1.72 -2.91
N GLN A 28 3.84 0.73 -2.03
CA GLN A 28 5.07 0.04 -1.66
C GLN A 28 5.71 -0.68 -2.86
N LEU A 29 4.92 -1.45 -3.62
CA LEU A 29 5.40 -2.14 -4.82
C LEU A 29 5.90 -1.15 -5.89
N LYS A 30 5.23 0.00 -6.03
CA LYS A 30 5.66 1.05 -6.95
C LYS A 30 7.01 1.64 -6.53
N ALA A 31 7.17 2.00 -5.25
CA ALA A 31 8.42 2.53 -4.72
C ALA A 31 9.60 1.55 -4.90
N GLU A 32 9.35 0.26 -4.71
CA GLU A 32 10.34 -0.81 -4.93
C GLU A 32 10.79 -0.87 -6.40
N ARG A 33 9.84 -0.80 -7.36
CA ARG A 33 10.13 -0.79 -8.79
C ARG A 33 10.92 0.45 -9.21
N GLU A 34 10.51 1.63 -8.75
CA GLU A 34 11.21 2.90 -9.04
C GLU A 34 12.66 2.86 -8.53
N THR A 35 12.86 2.32 -7.32
CA THR A 35 14.21 2.14 -6.76
C THR A 35 15.04 1.18 -7.61
N ARG A 36 14.46 0.04 -8.03
CA ARG A 36 15.16 -0.92 -8.91
C ARG A 36 15.55 -0.28 -10.24
N GLU A 37 14.63 0.44 -10.88
CA GLU A 37 14.90 1.13 -12.16
C GLU A 37 16.01 2.16 -12.03
N ALA A 38 16.02 2.93 -10.93
CA ALA A 38 17.09 3.86 -10.63
C ALA A 38 18.44 3.16 -10.44
N MET A 39 18.49 2.07 -9.64
CA MET A 39 19.71 1.27 -9.46
C MET A 39 20.22 0.71 -10.79
N GLU A 40 19.33 0.16 -11.61
CA GLU A 40 19.68 -0.36 -12.92
C GLU A 40 20.23 0.72 -13.87
N TRP A 41 19.64 1.91 -13.85
CA TRP A 41 20.13 3.04 -14.62
C TRP A 41 21.53 3.44 -14.17
N VAL A 42 21.76 3.58 -12.85
CA VAL A 42 23.06 3.90 -12.27
C VAL A 42 24.10 2.83 -12.65
N ALA A 43 23.73 1.56 -12.60
CA ALA A 43 24.59 0.44 -12.98
C ALA A 43 25.02 0.50 -14.46
N ARG A 44 24.10 0.85 -15.36
CA ARG A 44 24.38 0.93 -16.81
C ARG A 44 25.17 2.17 -17.23
N HIS A 45 25.11 3.26 -16.46
CA HIS A 45 25.70 4.55 -16.83
C HIS A 45 26.94 4.92 -15.98
N GLY A 46 27.53 3.96 -15.27
CA GLY A 46 28.78 4.15 -14.55
C GLY A 46 28.67 4.91 -13.23
N GLY A 47 27.48 4.99 -12.65
CA GLY A 47 27.22 5.70 -11.38
C GLY A 47 27.43 4.85 -10.11
N LEU A 48 27.81 3.57 -10.24
CA LEU A 48 28.13 2.69 -9.09
C LEU A 48 29.55 2.97 -8.59
N SER A 49 29.77 4.14 -7.96
CA SER A 49 31.02 4.38 -7.24
C SER A 49 31.05 3.58 -5.92
N PRO A 50 32.24 3.33 -5.34
CA PRO A 50 32.36 2.74 -4.01
C PRO A 50 31.55 3.49 -2.95
N ASP A 51 31.58 4.83 -2.98
CA ASP A 51 30.83 5.69 -2.04
C ASP A 51 29.32 5.48 -2.15
N VAL A 52 28.80 5.30 -3.37
CA VAL A 52 27.38 5.00 -3.60
C VAL A 52 27.02 3.62 -3.06
N LEU A 53 27.88 2.62 -3.30
CA LEU A 53 27.68 1.26 -2.79
C LEU A 53 27.72 1.21 -1.26
N GLU A 54 28.62 1.97 -0.63
CA GLU A 54 28.72 2.07 0.82
C GLU A 54 27.51 2.78 1.44
N ALA A 55 27.01 3.84 0.79
CA ALA A 55 25.78 4.50 1.18
C ALA A 55 24.57 3.54 1.10
N MET A 56 24.49 2.73 0.04
CA MET A 56 23.44 1.72 -0.12
C MET A 56 23.54 0.59 0.91
N ALA A 57 24.76 0.14 1.24
CA ALA A 57 24.98 -0.90 2.25
C ALA A 57 24.70 -0.41 3.69
N SER A 58 24.84 0.89 3.92
CA SER A 58 24.58 1.54 5.22
C SER A 58 23.11 1.89 5.43
N ASP A 59 22.32 1.97 4.36
CA ASP A 59 20.88 2.22 4.44
C ASP A 59 20.16 0.96 4.98
N PRO A 60 19.44 1.04 6.12
CA PRO A 60 18.78 -0.12 6.69
C PRO A 60 17.69 -0.65 5.76
N VAL A 61 17.86 -1.90 5.31
CA VAL A 61 16.78 -2.62 4.63
C VAL A 61 15.65 -2.85 5.63
N PRO A 62 14.41 -2.38 5.37
CA PRO A 62 13.28 -2.70 6.21
C PRO A 62 13.08 -4.22 6.23
N VAL A 63 13.31 -4.84 7.40
CA VAL A 63 13.10 -6.27 7.58
C VAL A 63 11.62 -6.50 7.83
N PHE A 64 10.95 -7.14 6.88
CA PHE A 64 9.61 -7.68 7.11
C PHE A 64 9.72 -8.84 8.09
N SER A 65 9.10 -8.67 9.25
CA SER A 65 9.09 -9.66 10.32
C SER A 65 7.82 -10.52 10.25
N GLN A 66 7.84 -11.64 10.95
CA GLN A 66 6.65 -12.46 11.14
C GLN A 66 5.56 -11.72 11.95
N GLU A 67 5.96 -10.73 12.75
CA GLU A 67 5.06 -9.89 13.54
C GLU A 67 4.23 -8.95 12.65
N ASP A 68 4.83 -8.45 11.56
CA ASP A 68 4.12 -7.64 10.56
C ASP A 68 3.04 -8.45 9.85
N VAL A 69 3.32 -9.72 9.53
CA VAL A 69 2.34 -10.64 8.93
C VAL A 69 1.18 -10.87 9.89
N VAL A 70 1.47 -11.18 11.15
CA VAL A 70 0.45 -11.38 12.18
C VAL A 70 -0.38 -10.11 12.43
N ALA A 71 0.23 -8.93 12.35
CA ALA A 71 -0.48 -7.66 12.46
C ALA A 71 -1.49 -7.48 11.31
N VAL A 72 -1.10 -7.82 10.07
CA VAL A 72 -1.98 -7.79 8.90
C VAL A 72 -3.11 -8.82 9.02
N GLU A 73 -2.81 -10.05 9.42
CA GLU A 73 -3.82 -11.11 9.63
C GLU A 73 -4.88 -10.69 10.65
N ARG A 74 -4.47 -10.07 11.77
CA ARG A 74 -5.41 -9.54 12.78
C ARG A 74 -6.31 -8.44 12.24
N ILE A 75 -5.84 -7.63 11.29
CA ILE A 75 -6.66 -6.59 10.65
C ILE A 75 -7.73 -7.27 9.78
N ILE A 76 -7.32 -8.27 9.00
CA ILE A 76 -8.23 -9.06 8.13
C ILE A 76 -9.32 -9.75 8.97
N ASP A 77 -8.96 -10.42 10.06
CA ASP A 77 -9.93 -11.12 10.94
C ASP A 77 -10.95 -10.16 11.58
N ARG A 78 -10.48 -8.96 11.99
CA ARG A 78 -11.35 -7.91 12.55
C ARG A 78 -12.31 -7.34 11.51
N GLU A 79 -11.95 -7.32 10.24
CA GLU A 79 -12.84 -6.88 9.17
C GLU A 79 -13.91 -7.93 8.85
N GLN A 80 -13.53 -9.21 8.81
CA GLN A 80 -14.46 -10.32 8.53
C GLN A 80 -15.56 -10.42 9.61
N THR A 81 -15.20 -10.23 10.88
CA THR A 81 -16.15 -10.27 12.00
C THR A 81 -17.14 -9.10 12.00
N LYS A 82 -16.71 -7.90 11.58
CA LYS A 82 -17.61 -6.72 11.44
C LYS A 82 -18.59 -6.86 10.28
N SER A 83 -18.17 -7.49 9.18
CA SER A 83 -19.03 -7.76 8.02
C SER A 83 -20.14 -8.78 8.34
N GLY A 84 -19.90 -9.74 9.25
CA GLY A 84 -20.88 -10.73 9.68
C GLY A 84 -21.98 -10.19 10.62
N ASN A 85 -21.68 -9.18 11.44
CA ASN A 85 -22.60 -8.69 12.48
C ASN A 85 -23.63 -7.66 11.98
N SER A 86 -23.60 -7.29 10.68
CA SER A 86 -24.51 -6.31 10.06
C SER A 86 -25.70 -6.95 9.32
N ARG A 87 -25.85 -8.27 9.35
CA ARG A 87 -26.97 -9.02 8.72
C ARG A 87 -27.98 -9.62 9.70
N GLY A 88 -27.88 -9.30 10.99
CA GLY A 88 -28.77 -9.83 12.03
C GLY A 88 -29.17 -8.78 13.06
N SER A 89 -30.05 -7.86 12.69
CA SER A 89 -30.90 -7.07 13.60
C SER A 89 -32.13 -6.61 12.84
#